data_AF-A0A238JU23-F1
#
_entry.id   AF-A0A238JU23-F1
#
_cell.length_a   1.000
_cell.length_b   1.000
_cell.length_c   1.000
_cell.angle_alpha   90.00
_cell.angle_beta   90.00
_cell.angle_gamma   90.00
#
_symmetry.space_group_name_H-M   'P 1'
#
loop_
_entity.id
_entity.type
_entity.pdbx_description
1 polymer ?
#
loop_
_entity_poly.entity_id
_entity_poly.type
_entity_poly.pdbx_seq_one_letter_code
_entity_poly.pdbx_strand_id
1 'polypeptide(L)'
;MVLFEKFGQHQPLNRQAERYAKEGVDLSLSTLADQVGACTAALAPIHALIRNHVLDGNRLHADDTTVPLLAKGGTQTARLWTYVRDDRPFGGGVPPAALFHFSRDRGMANPNRHLAGWQGILQADAYGGYNDLYRADRNPGPVEAALCWSHARRKFFELADIREKARKRKPAHEISPVALEAVTRIDAIFDVEREINGLDAVARLEARQRLVRPLVGKLHDWMRAEQGTMSRHNSVAKAIAYMFKADRWNAFTRFLEDGRICLTNNAAERALRGVALGRKSWLFAGSERGGDRAAFMYSLIVTAKMNDIDPQGWLADVLARLPEMTASQVPTLLPWNWKPLEVRQAA
;
A
#
# COMPACT_ATOMS: atom_id res chain seq x y z
N MET A 1 -0.02 12.77 -21.81
CA MET A 1 1.06 11.80 -22.19
C MET A 1 0.55 10.37 -22.01
N VAL A 2 0.69 9.48 -23.02
CA VAL A 2 0.07 8.12 -23.06
C VAL A 2 0.19 7.32 -21.76
N LEU A 3 1.39 7.29 -21.15
CA LEU A 3 1.64 6.54 -19.92
C LEU A 3 0.84 7.08 -18.72
N PHE A 4 0.87 8.40 -18.51
CA PHE A 4 0.18 9.01 -17.39
C PHE A 4 -1.33 8.96 -17.57
N GLU A 5 -1.84 9.19 -18.78
CA GLU A 5 -3.28 9.04 -19.05
C GLU A 5 -3.73 7.60 -18.78
N LYS A 6 -2.93 6.62 -19.21
CA LYS A 6 -3.27 5.20 -19.03
C LYS A 6 -3.30 4.77 -17.58
N PHE A 7 -2.24 5.07 -16.83
CA PHE A 7 -2.03 4.51 -15.50
C PHE A 7 -2.34 5.52 -14.39
N GLY A 8 -2.06 6.80 -14.59
CA GLY A 8 -2.32 7.87 -13.63
C GLY A 8 -3.75 8.39 -13.63
N GLN A 9 -4.39 8.49 -14.80
CA GLN A 9 -5.80 8.90 -14.99
C GLN A 9 -6.73 7.73 -15.33
N HIS A 10 -6.18 6.52 -15.47
CA HIS A 10 -6.93 5.30 -15.73
C HIS A 10 -7.74 5.33 -17.04
N GLN A 11 -7.30 6.10 -18.05
CA GLN A 11 -7.91 6.14 -19.37
C GLN A 11 -7.40 4.97 -20.23
N PRO A 12 -8.26 3.99 -20.61
CA PRO A 12 -7.85 2.88 -21.45
C PRO A 12 -7.27 3.32 -22.80
N LEU A 13 -6.33 2.54 -23.36
CA LEU A 13 -5.66 2.91 -24.61
C LEU A 13 -6.60 3.05 -25.81
N ASN A 14 -7.70 2.28 -25.88
CA ASN A 14 -8.67 2.45 -26.95
C ASN A 14 -9.36 3.82 -26.89
N ARG A 15 -9.67 4.32 -25.68
CA ARG A 15 -10.22 5.68 -25.51
C ARG A 15 -9.19 6.76 -25.84
N GLN A 16 -7.91 6.50 -25.57
CA GLN A 16 -6.84 7.42 -25.97
C GLN A 16 -6.69 7.45 -27.49
N ALA A 17 -6.70 6.29 -28.17
CA ALA A 17 -6.67 6.20 -29.64
C ALA A 17 -7.84 6.97 -30.28
N GLU A 18 -9.06 6.75 -29.80
CA GLU A 18 -10.24 7.50 -30.24
C GLU A 18 -10.07 9.01 -30.06
N ARG A 19 -9.48 9.45 -28.94
CA ARG A 19 -9.22 10.87 -28.68
C ARG A 19 -8.18 11.46 -29.63
N TYR A 20 -7.05 10.78 -29.83
CA TYR A 20 -6.01 11.22 -30.75
C TYR A 20 -6.50 11.32 -32.20
N ALA A 21 -7.35 10.38 -32.64
CA ALA A 21 -7.96 10.43 -33.95
C ALA A 21 -8.82 11.70 -34.16
N LYS A 22 -9.48 12.20 -33.10
CA LYS A 22 -10.23 13.48 -33.15
C LYS A 22 -9.32 14.71 -33.24
N GLU A 23 -8.05 14.57 -32.90
CA GLU A 23 -7.01 15.61 -33.01
C GLU A 23 -6.19 15.44 -34.31
N GLY A 24 -6.62 14.57 -35.24
CA GLY A 24 -5.96 14.35 -36.51
C GLY A 24 -4.75 13.40 -36.44
N VAL A 25 -4.53 12.74 -35.31
CA VAL A 25 -3.42 11.80 -35.10
C VAL A 25 -3.96 10.36 -35.05
N ASP A 26 -3.83 9.64 -36.15
CA ASP A 26 -4.29 8.25 -36.24
C ASP A 26 -3.26 7.29 -35.60
N LEU A 27 -3.58 6.77 -34.41
CA LEU A 27 -2.74 5.82 -33.67
C LEU A 27 -3.52 4.54 -33.39
N SER A 28 -3.02 3.43 -33.92
CA SER A 28 -3.59 2.12 -33.63
C SER A 28 -3.42 1.74 -32.15
N LEU A 29 -4.35 0.95 -31.62
CA LEU A 29 -4.26 0.41 -30.26
C LEU A 29 -2.97 -0.39 -30.03
N SER A 30 -2.52 -1.14 -31.04
CA SER A 30 -1.25 -1.88 -31.02
C SER A 30 -0.06 -0.94 -30.90
N THR A 31 -0.01 0.15 -31.68
CA THR A 31 1.05 1.16 -31.61
C THR A 31 1.16 1.76 -30.21
N LEU A 32 0.02 2.13 -29.60
CA LEU A 32 0.01 2.64 -28.22
C LEU A 32 0.47 1.58 -27.21
N ALA A 33 0.10 0.32 -27.40
CA ALA A 33 0.54 -0.78 -26.53
C ALA A 33 2.04 -1.06 -26.63
N ASP A 34 2.60 -0.93 -27.84
CA ASP A 34 4.04 -1.06 -28.10
C ASP A 34 4.82 0.10 -27.50
N GLN A 35 4.33 1.33 -27.64
CA GLN A 35 4.90 2.51 -26.98
C GLN A 35 4.95 2.38 -25.46
N VAL A 36 3.89 1.83 -24.83
CA VAL A 36 3.92 1.51 -23.39
C VAL A 36 5.07 0.56 -23.08
N GLY A 37 5.28 -0.48 -23.91
CA GLY A 37 6.39 -1.41 -23.77
C GLY A 37 7.76 -0.74 -23.89
N ALA A 38 7.96 0.04 -24.94
CA ALA A 38 9.21 0.76 -25.20
C ALA A 38 9.55 1.72 -24.05
N CYS A 39 8.56 2.48 -23.55
CA CYS A 39 8.78 3.38 -22.43
C CYS A 39 9.12 2.62 -21.13
N THR A 40 8.47 1.48 -20.85
CA THR A 40 8.83 0.68 -19.67
C THR A 40 10.26 0.13 -19.75
N ALA A 41 10.74 -0.20 -20.96
CA ALA A 41 12.12 -0.61 -21.15
C ALA A 41 13.08 0.58 -20.94
N ALA A 42 12.78 1.75 -21.49
CA ALA A 42 13.59 2.96 -21.33
C ALA A 42 13.68 3.41 -19.84
N LEU A 43 12.57 3.30 -19.10
CA LEU A 43 12.49 3.71 -17.69
C LEU A 43 13.05 2.67 -16.70
N ALA A 44 13.52 1.51 -17.18
CA ALA A 44 13.99 0.43 -16.31
C ALA A 44 15.09 0.85 -15.30
N PRO A 45 16.07 1.71 -15.67
CA PRO A 45 17.07 2.19 -14.71
C PRO A 45 16.46 2.99 -13.54
N ILE A 46 15.48 3.85 -13.81
CA ILE A 46 14.78 4.64 -12.78
C ILE A 46 13.98 3.72 -11.86
N HIS A 47 13.25 2.75 -12.43
CA HIS A 47 12.50 1.77 -11.65
C HIS A 47 13.43 0.93 -10.76
N ALA A 48 14.60 0.53 -11.25
CA ALA A 48 15.57 -0.23 -10.46
C ALA A 48 16.07 0.57 -9.25
N LEU A 49 16.36 1.86 -9.42
CA LEU A 49 16.76 2.76 -8.33
C LEU A 49 15.64 2.92 -7.30
N ILE A 50 14.38 3.11 -7.74
CA ILE A 50 13.22 3.19 -6.82
C ILE A 50 13.04 1.87 -6.08
N ARG A 51 13.16 0.72 -6.76
CA ARG A 51 13.08 -0.60 -6.13
C ARG A 51 14.12 -0.76 -5.04
N ASN A 52 15.38 -0.43 -5.32
CA ASN A 52 16.46 -0.53 -4.33
C ASN A 52 16.19 0.42 -3.16
N HIS A 53 15.82 1.68 -3.44
CA HIS A 53 15.46 2.65 -2.40
C HIS A 53 14.32 2.17 -1.49
N VAL A 54 13.29 1.53 -2.03
CA VAL A 54 12.22 0.92 -1.21
C VAL A 54 12.80 -0.22 -0.37
N LEU A 55 13.53 -1.15 -0.98
CA LEU A 55 14.07 -2.34 -0.30
C LEU A 55 15.22 -2.02 0.68
N ASP A 56 15.85 -0.86 0.60
CA ASP A 56 16.80 -0.38 1.62
C ASP A 56 16.11 0.11 2.89
N GLY A 57 14.77 0.16 2.90
CA GLY A 57 13.98 0.53 4.07
C GLY A 57 13.97 -0.55 5.14
N ASN A 58 14.20 -0.17 6.39
CA ASN A 58 14.10 -1.07 7.56
C ASN A 58 12.65 -1.42 7.93
N ARG A 59 11.69 -0.75 7.32
CA ARG A 59 10.26 -0.96 7.51
C ARG A 59 9.52 -0.71 6.21
N LEU A 60 8.61 -1.62 5.88
CA LEU A 60 7.75 -1.53 4.71
C LEU A 60 6.29 -1.69 5.11
N HIS A 61 5.44 -0.87 4.52
CA HIS A 61 4.01 -1.14 4.47
C HIS A 61 3.71 -2.07 3.31
N ALA A 62 2.85 -3.07 3.51
CA ALA A 62 2.47 -4.00 2.46
C ALA A 62 0.97 -4.25 2.41
N ASP A 63 0.41 -4.22 1.20
CA ASP A 63 -0.99 -4.54 0.94
C ASP A 63 -1.15 -4.97 -0.51
N ASP A 64 -2.33 -5.47 -0.86
CA ASP A 64 -2.61 -5.92 -2.20
C ASP A 64 -4.09 -5.76 -2.59
N THR A 65 -4.34 -5.55 -3.88
CA THR A 65 -5.70 -5.41 -4.43
C THR A 65 -5.96 -6.37 -5.57
N THR A 66 -7.21 -6.80 -5.73
CA THR A 66 -7.64 -7.57 -6.90
C THR A 66 -7.46 -6.76 -8.18
N VAL A 67 -7.10 -7.44 -9.26
CA VAL A 67 -7.18 -6.95 -10.63
C VAL A 67 -7.66 -8.08 -11.54
N PRO A 68 -8.62 -7.84 -12.45
CA PRO A 68 -9.02 -8.84 -13.43
C PRO A 68 -7.92 -9.06 -14.47
N LEU A 69 -7.56 -10.31 -14.71
CA LEU A 69 -6.63 -10.74 -15.76
C LEU A 69 -7.39 -11.56 -16.80
N LEU A 70 -7.27 -11.22 -18.08
CA LEU A 70 -7.91 -11.96 -19.17
C LEU A 70 -7.42 -13.42 -19.19
N ALA A 71 -8.38 -14.34 -19.29
CA ALA A 71 -8.13 -15.78 -19.36
C ALA A 71 -9.14 -16.42 -20.35
N LYS A 72 -8.92 -17.70 -20.71
CA LYS A 72 -9.84 -18.41 -21.60
C LYS A 72 -11.25 -18.42 -21.03
N GLY A 73 -12.22 -17.87 -21.77
CA GLY A 73 -13.63 -17.83 -21.36
C GLY A 73 -14.00 -16.74 -20.33
N GLY A 74 -13.10 -15.81 -20.00
CA GLY A 74 -13.44 -14.71 -19.09
C GLY A 74 -12.22 -14.04 -18.44
N THR A 75 -12.30 -13.84 -17.12
CA THR A 75 -11.17 -13.28 -16.34
C THR A 75 -10.88 -14.16 -15.13
N GLN A 76 -9.60 -14.24 -14.76
CA GLN A 76 -9.17 -14.74 -13.46
C GLN A 76 -8.84 -13.58 -12.52
N THR A 77 -8.93 -13.82 -11.21
CA THR A 77 -8.56 -12.81 -10.20
C THR A 77 -7.06 -12.82 -9.96
N ALA A 78 -6.38 -11.83 -10.52
CA ALA A 78 -4.98 -11.52 -10.27
C ALA A 78 -4.84 -10.47 -9.14
N ARG A 79 -3.61 -10.15 -8.74
CA ARG A 79 -3.30 -9.20 -7.68
C ARG A 79 -2.25 -8.18 -8.13
N LEU A 80 -2.45 -6.93 -7.68
CA LEU A 80 -1.39 -5.94 -7.60
C LEU A 80 -1.01 -5.76 -6.13
N TRP A 81 0.25 -6.03 -5.81
CA TRP A 81 0.86 -5.85 -4.51
C TRP A 81 1.55 -4.51 -4.46
N THR A 82 1.61 -3.88 -3.30
CA THR A 82 2.44 -2.71 -3.06
C THR A 82 3.30 -2.90 -1.82
N TYR A 83 4.52 -2.39 -1.88
CA TYR A 83 5.45 -2.23 -0.77
C TYR A 83 5.84 -0.77 -0.71
N VAL A 84 5.58 -0.13 0.43
CA VAL A 84 5.74 1.32 0.57
C VAL A 84 6.72 1.64 1.69
N ARG A 85 7.75 2.41 1.34
CA ARG A 85 8.66 3.07 2.29
C ARG A 85 8.15 4.48 2.51
N ASP A 86 7.81 4.81 3.75
CA ASP A 86 7.33 6.15 4.12
C ASP A 86 7.66 6.42 5.60
N ASP A 87 8.75 7.14 5.84
CA ASP A 87 9.29 7.34 7.18
C ASP A 87 8.77 8.63 7.85
N ARG A 88 8.01 9.44 7.11
CA ARG A 88 7.41 10.71 7.59
C ARG A 88 6.55 10.55 8.86
N PRO A 89 5.78 9.47 9.06
CA PRO A 89 4.99 9.32 10.28
C PRO A 89 5.80 9.31 11.57
N PHE A 90 7.09 8.97 11.52
CA PHE A 90 8.02 9.03 12.65
C PHE A 90 9.12 10.07 12.45
N GLY A 91 8.84 11.15 11.71
CA GLY A 91 9.78 12.25 11.51
C GLY A 91 11.01 11.90 10.67
N GLY A 92 11.00 10.77 9.96
CA GLY A 92 12.11 10.38 9.09
C GLY A 92 12.18 11.24 7.83
N GLY A 93 13.40 11.68 7.49
CA GLY A 93 13.66 12.52 6.31
C GLY A 93 13.89 11.76 5.00
N VAL A 94 13.78 10.42 5.01
CA VAL A 94 14.01 9.64 3.79
C VAL A 94 12.82 9.79 2.83
N PRO A 95 13.06 10.10 1.54
CA PRO A 95 11.99 10.27 0.57
C PRO A 95 11.05 9.05 0.48
N PRO A 96 9.73 9.25 0.47
CA PRO A 96 8.78 8.16 0.37
C PRO A 96 8.75 7.55 -1.05
N ALA A 97 8.50 6.25 -1.14
CA ALA A 97 8.38 5.57 -2.43
C ALA A 97 7.49 4.32 -2.33
N ALA A 98 6.92 3.93 -3.47
CA ALA A 98 6.08 2.74 -3.60
C ALA A 98 6.60 1.83 -4.71
N LEU A 99 6.73 0.55 -4.39
CA LEU A 99 7.07 -0.52 -5.32
C LEU A 99 5.86 -1.41 -5.51
N PHE A 100 5.49 -1.70 -6.75
CA PHE A 100 4.38 -2.57 -7.08
C PHE A 100 4.85 -3.83 -7.80
N HIS A 101 4.14 -4.92 -7.54
CA HIS A 101 4.30 -6.19 -8.24
C HIS A 101 2.95 -6.72 -8.71
N PHE A 102 2.94 -7.41 -9.83
CA PHE A 102 1.77 -8.13 -10.33
C PHE A 102 1.93 -9.63 -10.10
N SER A 103 0.82 -10.32 -9.83
CA SER A 103 0.77 -11.79 -9.82
C SER A 103 -0.60 -12.30 -10.25
N ARG A 104 -0.63 -13.55 -10.70
CA ARG A 104 -1.86 -14.23 -11.17
C ARG A 104 -2.82 -14.65 -10.06
N ASP A 105 -2.34 -14.69 -8.82
CA ASP A 105 -3.05 -15.17 -7.65
C ASP A 105 -2.57 -14.40 -6.39
N ARG A 106 -3.17 -14.73 -5.24
CA ARG A 106 -2.80 -14.14 -3.94
C ARG A 106 -1.81 -15.01 -3.16
N GLY A 107 -1.28 -16.09 -3.72
CA GLY A 107 -0.53 -17.11 -2.96
C GLY A 107 0.73 -16.58 -2.26
N MET A 108 1.12 -17.27 -1.19
CA MET A 108 2.30 -16.96 -0.36
C MET A 108 3.62 -16.92 -1.15
N ALA A 109 3.71 -17.64 -2.28
CA ALA A 109 4.89 -17.61 -3.15
C ALA A 109 5.22 -16.21 -3.68
N ASN A 110 4.22 -15.32 -3.81
CA ASN A 110 4.42 -13.97 -4.34
C ASN A 110 5.17 -13.06 -3.37
N PRO A 111 4.70 -12.81 -2.14
CA PRO A 111 5.45 -11.99 -1.19
C PRO A 111 6.83 -12.58 -0.84
N ASN A 112 6.97 -13.92 -0.80
CA ASN A 112 8.28 -14.56 -0.66
C ASN A 112 9.24 -14.20 -1.79
N ARG A 113 8.77 -14.21 -3.04
CA ARG A 113 9.57 -13.82 -4.22
C ARG A 113 9.90 -12.33 -4.20
N HIS A 114 8.92 -11.47 -3.92
CA HIS A 114 9.09 -10.02 -3.96
C HIS A 114 10.09 -9.53 -2.91
N LEU A 115 10.07 -10.14 -1.71
CA LEU A 115 10.89 -9.75 -0.58
C LEU A 115 12.05 -10.70 -0.31
N ALA A 116 12.40 -11.60 -1.24
CA ALA A 116 13.36 -12.70 -1.01
C ALA A 116 14.68 -12.29 -0.32
N GLY A 117 15.26 -11.14 -0.71
CA GLY A 117 16.50 -10.62 -0.13
C GLY A 117 16.32 -9.56 0.95
N TRP A 118 15.09 -9.31 1.39
CA TRP A 118 14.76 -8.23 2.32
C TRP A 118 14.52 -8.74 3.74
N GLN A 119 14.95 -7.96 4.73
CA GLN A 119 14.66 -8.13 6.15
C GLN A 119 14.29 -6.77 6.74
N GLY A 120 13.41 -6.78 7.74
CA GLY A 120 12.96 -5.58 8.44
C GLY A 120 11.55 -5.78 8.97
N ILE A 121 10.86 -4.67 9.24
CA ILE A 121 9.50 -4.68 9.79
C ILE A 121 8.47 -4.57 8.67
N LEU A 122 7.69 -5.63 8.47
CA LEU A 122 6.59 -5.63 7.52
C LEU A 122 5.29 -5.26 8.23
N GLN A 123 4.79 -4.09 7.89
CA GLN A 123 3.53 -3.59 8.37
C GLN A 123 2.39 -3.93 7.41
N ALA A 124 1.46 -4.76 7.84
CA ALA A 124 0.39 -5.29 6.97
C ALA A 124 -0.88 -5.65 7.76
N ASP A 125 -1.92 -6.12 7.07
CA ASP A 125 -3.01 -6.84 7.72
C ASP A 125 -2.55 -8.25 8.17
N ALA A 126 -3.41 -8.96 8.91
CA ALA A 126 -3.09 -10.33 9.36
C ALA A 126 -3.32 -11.39 8.25
N TYR A 127 -2.95 -11.07 7.01
CA TYR A 127 -3.04 -11.97 5.87
C TYR A 127 -2.04 -13.12 5.98
N GLY A 128 -2.52 -14.36 5.91
CA GLY A 128 -1.70 -15.55 6.08
C GLY A 128 -0.66 -15.80 4.99
N GLY A 129 -0.77 -15.15 3.83
CA GLY A 129 0.22 -15.29 2.76
C GLY A 129 1.58 -14.67 3.07
N TYR A 130 1.69 -13.86 4.13
CA TYR A 130 2.96 -13.35 4.63
C TYR A 130 3.66 -14.29 5.63
N ASN A 131 3.02 -15.37 6.10
CA ASN A 131 3.51 -16.17 7.21
C ASN A 131 4.93 -16.74 7.00
N ASP A 132 5.27 -17.13 5.78
CA ASP A 132 6.60 -17.65 5.47
C ASP A 132 7.71 -16.61 5.64
N LEU A 133 7.39 -15.32 5.46
CA LEU A 133 8.34 -14.25 5.68
C LEU A 133 8.77 -14.17 7.16
N TYR A 134 7.91 -14.60 8.08
CA TYR A 134 8.12 -14.48 9.52
C TYR A 134 8.85 -15.67 10.13
N ARG A 135 9.20 -16.68 9.33
CA ARG A 135 9.86 -17.88 9.83
C ARG A 135 11.30 -17.59 10.25
N ALA A 136 11.71 -18.15 11.39
CA ALA A 136 13.05 -17.96 11.94
C ALA A 136 14.16 -18.54 11.05
N ASP A 137 13.86 -19.57 10.26
CA ASP A 137 14.80 -20.24 9.34
C ASP A 137 14.88 -19.58 7.95
N ARG A 138 14.20 -18.45 7.75
CA ARG A 138 14.26 -17.69 6.49
C ARG A 138 15.63 -17.04 6.31
N ASN A 139 16.14 -17.05 5.08
CA ASN A 139 17.32 -16.28 4.65
C ASN A 139 16.86 -15.00 3.92
N PRO A 140 17.42 -13.79 4.17
CA PRO A 140 18.54 -13.45 5.07
C PRO A 140 18.21 -13.45 6.57
N GLY A 141 16.94 -13.58 6.91
CA GLY A 141 16.45 -13.66 8.28
C GLY A 141 14.93 -13.55 8.33
N PRO A 142 14.30 -13.74 9.51
CA PRO A 142 12.88 -13.49 9.67
C PRO A 142 12.56 -12.02 9.44
N VAL A 143 11.44 -11.78 8.75
CA VAL A 143 10.76 -10.50 8.72
C VAL A 143 9.96 -10.32 10.00
N GLU A 144 9.96 -9.10 10.51
CA GLU A 144 9.24 -8.72 11.70
C GLU A 144 7.80 -8.30 11.37
N ALA A 145 6.81 -9.02 11.88
CA ALA A 145 5.40 -8.69 11.64
C ALA A 145 4.93 -7.51 12.52
N ALA A 146 4.36 -6.48 11.90
CA ALA A 146 3.62 -5.41 12.55
C ALA A 146 2.19 -5.34 12.00
N LEU A 147 1.19 -5.67 12.82
CA LEU A 147 -0.19 -5.81 12.35
C LEU A 147 -1.00 -4.51 12.46
N CYS A 148 -1.77 -4.24 11.41
CA CYS A 148 -2.56 -3.02 11.26
C CYS A 148 -3.80 -3.00 12.18
N TRP A 149 -3.85 -2.04 13.11
CA TRP A 149 -4.99 -1.88 14.01
C TRP A 149 -6.25 -1.40 13.30
N SER A 150 -6.15 -0.66 12.19
CA SER A 150 -7.35 -0.28 11.40
C SER A 150 -8.13 -1.51 10.91
N HIS A 151 -7.42 -2.57 10.52
CA HIS A 151 -8.04 -3.83 10.09
C HIS A 151 -8.69 -4.59 11.24
N ALA A 152 -8.07 -4.59 12.42
CA ALA A 152 -8.66 -5.16 13.63
C ALA A 152 -9.91 -4.37 14.06
N ARG A 153 -9.78 -3.05 14.19
CA ARG A 153 -10.85 -2.11 14.56
C ARG A 153 -12.06 -2.23 13.64
N ARG A 154 -11.85 -2.36 12.33
CA ARG A 154 -12.93 -2.48 11.33
C ARG A 154 -13.89 -3.62 11.64
N LYS A 155 -13.40 -4.74 12.19
CA LYS A 155 -14.24 -5.90 12.54
C LYS A 155 -15.22 -5.56 13.66
N PHE A 156 -14.79 -4.80 14.67
CA PHE A 156 -15.67 -4.32 15.73
C PHE A 156 -16.60 -3.22 15.23
N PHE A 157 -16.09 -2.30 14.41
CA PHE A 157 -16.87 -1.19 13.85
C PHE A 157 -18.05 -1.66 13.00
N GLU A 158 -17.87 -2.73 12.22
CA GLU A 158 -18.93 -3.37 11.44
C GLU A 158 -19.98 -4.05 12.33
N LEU A 159 -19.58 -4.62 13.48
CA LEU A 159 -20.50 -5.25 14.45
C LEU A 159 -21.21 -4.26 15.38
N ALA A 160 -20.61 -3.09 15.62
CA ALA A 160 -21.23 -1.98 16.33
C ALA A 160 -22.26 -1.22 15.45
N ASP A 161 -22.42 -1.65 14.19
CA ASP A 161 -23.31 -1.12 13.17
C ASP A 161 -23.20 0.40 12.93
N ILE A 162 -21.99 0.95 13.14
CA ILE A 162 -21.75 2.40 13.04
C ILE A 162 -21.92 2.88 11.59
N ARG A 163 -21.63 2.03 10.59
CA ARG A 163 -21.83 2.36 9.16
C ARG A 163 -23.29 2.52 8.77
N GLU A 164 -24.17 1.65 9.26
CA GLU A 164 -25.59 1.72 8.92
C GLU A 164 -26.29 2.85 9.68
N LYS A 165 -25.93 3.07 10.96
CA LYS A 165 -26.37 4.26 11.73
C LYS A 165 -26.05 5.58 11.04
N ALA A 166 -24.85 5.72 10.48
CA ALA A 166 -24.46 6.92 9.74
C ALA A 166 -25.25 7.11 8.43
N ARG A 167 -25.88 6.05 7.89
CA ARG A 167 -26.57 6.05 6.59
C ARG A 167 -28.10 5.96 6.67
N LYS A 168 -28.71 5.46 7.74
CA LYS A 168 -30.16 5.24 7.84
C LYS A 168 -30.72 5.52 9.24
N ARG A 169 -31.90 6.15 9.31
CA ARG A 169 -32.77 6.32 10.49
C ARG A 169 -33.79 5.18 10.64
N LYS A 170 -33.36 3.91 10.66
CA LYS A 170 -34.24 2.74 10.94
C LYS A 170 -33.58 1.82 11.99
N PRO A 171 -34.35 1.04 12.77
CA PRO A 171 -33.83 0.38 13.96
C PRO A 171 -32.80 -0.67 13.57
N ALA A 172 -31.64 -0.56 14.21
CA ALA A 172 -30.46 -1.36 13.96
C ALA A 172 -30.73 -2.85 14.24
N HIS A 173 -30.03 -3.72 13.51
CA HIS A 173 -29.72 -5.03 14.05
C HIS A 173 -29.11 -4.86 15.46
N GLU A 174 -29.32 -5.84 16.34
CA GLU A 174 -28.91 -5.77 17.75
C GLU A 174 -27.43 -5.33 17.86
N ILE A 175 -27.22 -4.06 18.23
CA ILE A 175 -25.90 -3.46 18.36
C ILE A 175 -25.19 -4.21 19.46
N SER A 176 -24.03 -4.80 19.19
CA SER A 176 -23.26 -5.40 20.26
C SER A 176 -22.63 -4.30 21.13
N PRO A 177 -23.00 -4.16 22.42
CA PRO A 177 -22.40 -3.18 23.31
C PRO A 177 -20.90 -3.44 23.47
N VAL A 178 -20.49 -4.72 23.47
CA VAL A 178 -19.08 -5.13 23.52
C VAL A 178 -18.33 -4.66 22.27
N ALA A 179 -18.92 -4.77 21.08
CA ALA A 179 -18.26 -4.26 19.87
C ALA A 179 -18.08 -2.73 19.91
N LEU A 180 -19.08 -1.99 20.41
CA LEU A 180 -18.99 -0.54 20.56
C LEU A 180 -17.93 -0.12 21.60
N GLU A 181 -17.86 -0.84 22.72
CA GLU A 181 -16.84 -0.62 23.75
C GLU A 181 -15.43 -0.92 23.22
N ALA A 182 -15.26 -2.00 22.44
CA ALA A 182 -13.99 -2.31 21.77
C ALA A 182 -13.55 -1.17 20.84
N VAL A 183 -14.47 -0.62 20.04
CA VAL A 183 -14.19 0.53 19.18
C VAL A 183 -13.77 1.74 20.01
N THR A 184 -14.49 2.04 21.09
CA THR A 184 -14.21 3.19 21.97
C THR A 184 -12.82 3.10 22.60
N ARG A 185 -12.45 1.92 23.10
CA ARG A 185 -11.11 1.68 23.69
C ARG A 185 -10.00 1.75 22.66
N ILE A 186 -10.22 1.24 21.45
CA ILE A 186 -9.27 1.35 20.35
C ILE A 186 -9.14 2.82 19.93
N ASP A 187 -10.24 3.58 19.86
CA ASP A 187 -10.23 5.00 19.49
C ASP A 187 -9.38 5.83 20.44
N ALA A 188 -9.44 5.59 21.75
CA ALA A 188 -8.56 6.24 22.71
C ALA A 188 -7.06 6.02 22.42
N ILE A 189 -6.68 4.85 21.90
CA ILE A 189 -5.29 4.57 21.47
C ILE A 189 -4.96 5.36 20.18
N PHE A 190 -5.89 5.38 19.22
CA PHE A 190 -5.74 6.15 17.98
C PHE A 190 -5.61 7.65 18.22
N ASP A 191 -6.32 8.19 19.22
CA ASP A 191 -6.28 9.60 19.57
C ASP A 191 -4.89 9.99 20.10
N VAL A 192 -4.31 9.18 20.99
CA VAL A 192 -2.92 9.41 21.44
C VAL A 192 -1.92 9.28 20.28
N GLU A 193 -2.08 8.27 19.42
CA GLU A 193 -1.19 8.08 18.26
C GLU A 193 -1.25 9.25 17.27
N ARG A 194 -2.38 9.95 17.18
CA ARG A 194 -2.53 11.14 16.35
C ARG A 194 -1.67 12.30 16.85
N GLU A 195 -1.63 12.50 18.17
CA GLU A 195 -0.85 13.57 18.81
C GLU A 195 0.67 13.36 18.68
N ILE A 196 1.11 12.11 18.59
CA ILE A 196 2.55 11.77 18.48
C ILE A 196 3.02 11.51 17.05
N ASN A 197 2.14 11.62 16.05
CA ASN A 197 2.52 11.42 14.65
C ASN A 197 3.41 12.57 14.16
N GLY A 198 4.55 12.24 13.55
CA GLY A 198 5.55 13.21 13.09
C GLY A 198 6.66 13.49 14.09
N LEU A 199 6.50 13.07 15.37
CA LEU A 199 7.63 12.99 16.29
C LEU A 199 8.63 11.92 15.83
N ASP A 200 9.89 12.07 16.22
CA ASP A 200 10.91 11.06 15.96
C ASP A 200 10.60 9.71 16.65
N ALA A 201 11.25 8.64 16.21
CA ALA A 201 10.99 7.31 16.72
C ALA A 201 11.24 7.17 18.23
N VAL A 202 12.18 7.91 18.82
CA VAL A 202 12.49 7.84 20.25
C VAL A 202 11.38 8.50 21.06
N ALA A 203 11.02 9.74 20.71
CA ALA A 203 9.95 10.48 21.35
C ALA A 203 8.59 9.78 21.24
N ARG A 204 8.31 9.15 20.08
CA ARG A 204 7.11 8.31 19.90
C ARG A 204 7.10 7.13 20.85
N LEU A 205 8.23 6.42 20.98
CA LEU A 205 8.33 5.26 21.86
C LEU A 205 8.14 5.65 23.32
N GLU A 206 8.77 6.73 23.79
CA GLU A 206 8.62 7.25 25.15
C GLU A 206 7.17 7.62 25.46
N ALA A 207 6.51 8.35 24.55
CA ALA A 207 5.10 8.70 24.69
C ALA A 207 4.21 7.46 24.73
N ARG A 208 4.50 6.43 23.91
CA ARG A 208 3.78 5.15 23.93
C ARG A 208 3.94 4.41 25.24
N GLN A 209 5.14 4.35 25.81
CA GLN A 209 5.35 3.70 27.12
C GLN A 209 4.47 4.35 28.20
N ARG A 210 4.44 5.69 28.23
CA ARG A 210 3.71 6.46 29.25
C ARG A 210 2.20 6.47 29.04
N LEU A 211 1.74 6.67 27.81
CA LEU A 211 0.34 6.99 27.50
C LEU A 211 -0.42 5.81 26.88
N VAL A 212 0.21 5.04 25.99
CA VAL A 212 -0.49 4.04 25.18
C VAL A 212 -0.41 2.64 25.79
N ARG A 213 0.74 2.23 26.34
CA ARG A 213 0.90 0.89 26.96
C ARG A 213 -0.17 0.61 28.03
N PRO A 214 -0.53 1.53 28.93
CA PRO A 214 -1.61 1.29 29.90
C PRO A 214 -2.98 1.07 29.24
N LEU A 215 -3.28 1.78 28.14
CA LEU A 215 -4.53 1.61 27.39
C LEU A 215 -4.58 0.25 26.70
N VAL A 216 -3.48 -0.16 26.07
CA VAL A 216 -3.36 -1.47 25.41
C VAL A 216 -3.47 -2.62 26.42
N GLY A 217 -2.86 -2.48 27.61
CA GLY A 217 -2.98 -3.47 28.69
C GLY A 217 -4.44 -3.62 29.16
N LYS A 218 -5.12 -2.49 29.45
CA LYS A 218 -6.54 -2.51 29.82
C LYS A 218 -7.44 -3.10 28.72
N LEU A 219 -7.13 -2.83 27.45
CA LEU A 219 -7.84 -3.40 26.31
C LEU A 219 -7.63 -4.91 26.21
N HIS A 220 -6.39 -5.38 26.39
CA HIS A 220 -6.03 -6.79 26.40
C HIS A 220 -6.86 -7.58 27.42
N ASP A 221 -6.81 -7.15 28.68
CA ASP A 221 -7.44 -7.89 29.78
C ASP A 221 -8.96 -7.90 29.65
N TRP A 222 -9.54 -6.76 29.26
CA TRP A 222 -10.96 -6.65 28.97
C TRP A 222 -11.39 -7.57 27.81
N MET A 223 -10.67 -7.57 26.69
CA MET A 223 -10.99 -8.46 25.56
C MET A 223 -10.90 -9.94 25.93
N ARG A 224 -9.94 -10.33 26.78
CA ARG A 224 -9.81 -11.72 27.27
C ARG A 224 -10.97 -12.11 28.17
N ALA A 225 -11.39 -11.24 29.08
CA ALA A 225 -12.55 -11.46 29.93
C ALA A 225 -13.83 -11.63 29.09
N GLU A 226 -14.09 -10.70 28.15
CA GLU A 226 -15.25 -10.77 27.25
C GLU A 226 -15.22 -12.02 26.35
N GLN A 227 -14.05 -12.41 25.85
CA GLN A 227 -13.94 -13.63 25.05
C GLN A 227 -14.31 -14.89 25.85
N GLY A 228 -14.01 -14.91 27.16
CA GLY A 228 -14.31 -16.04 28.05
C GLY A 228 -15.80 -16.25 28.31
N THR A 229 -16.62 -15.20 28.16
CA THR A 229 -18.08 -15.27 28.37
C THR A 229 -18.85 -15.66 27.10
N MET A 230 -18.17 -15.72 25.95
CA MET A 230 -18.80 -15.90 24.64
C MET A 230 -18.51 -17.26 24.01
N SER A 231 -19.52 -17.81 23.33
CA SER A 231 -19.31 -18.96 22.44
C SER A 231 -18.32 -18.62 21.32
N ARG A 232 -17.53 -19.61 20.89
CA ARG A 232 -16.60 -19.50 19.75
C ARG A 232 -17.28 -19.11 18.43
N HIS A 233 -18.58 -19.32 18.32
CA HIS A 233 -19.35 -18.96 17.12
C HIS A 233 -19.81 -17.50 17.11
N ASN A 234 -19.78 -16.80 18.26
CA ASN A 234 -20.16 -15.40 18.40
C ASN A 234 -19.27 -14.50 17.50
N SER A 235 -19.88 -13.53 16.84
CA SER A 235 -19.21 -12.62 15.89
C SER A 235 -18.18 -11.72 16.56
N VAL A 236 -18.46 -11.20 17.76
CA VAL A 236 -17.51 -10.43 18.57
C VAL A 236 -16.38 -11.30 19.06
N ALA A 237 -16.66 -12.52 19.54
CA ALA A 237 -15.62 -13.47 19.93
C ALA A 237 -14.67 -13.79 18.77
N LYS A 238 -15.17 -13.88 17.53
CA LYS A 238 -14.36 -14.02 16.31
C LYS A 238 -13.52 -12.77 16.01
N ALA A 239 -14.07 -11.57 16.24
CA ALA A 239 -13.34 -10.31 16.08
C ALA A 239 -12.21 -10.17 17.12
N ILE A 240 -12.45 -10.56 18.38
CA ILE A 240 -11.41 -10.66 19.41
C ILE A 240 -10.37 -11.71 19.00
N ALA A 241 -10.81 -12.92 18.62
CA ALA A 241 -9.93 -14.00 18.19
C ALA A 241 -9.03 -13.60 17.00
N TYR A 242 -9.45 -12.68 16.13
CA TYR A 242 -8.60 -12.17 15.05
C TYR A 242 -7.30 -11.54 15.57
N MET A 243 -7.35 -10.82 16.70
CA MET A 243 -6.20 -10.19 17.34
C MET A 243 -5.34 -11.17 18.15
N PHE A 244 -5.95 -12.24 18.69
CA PHE A 244 -5.28 -13.20 19.58
C PHE A 244 -4.84 -14.51 18.92
N LYS A 245 -5.34 -14.82 17.72
CA LYS A 245 -5.05 -16.09 17.02
C LYS A 245 -3.55 -16.25 16.80
N ALA A 246 -3.00 -17.43 17.12
CA ALA A 246 -1.60 -17.78 16.86
C ALA A 246 -0.61 -16.70 17.32
N ASP A 247 -0.85 -16.16 18.52
CA ASP A 247 0.00 -15.16 19.17
C ASP A 247 0.17 -13.83 18.40
N ARG A 248 -0.79 -13.50 17.52
CA ARG A 248 -0.82 -12.22 16.80
C ARG A 248 -0.81 -11.00 17.69
N TRP A 249 -1.18 -11.11 18.97
CA TRP A 249 -1.19 -9.99 19.90
C TRP A 249 0.19 -9.33 19.95
N ASN A 250 1.26 -10.12 20.02
CA ASN A 250 2.64 -9.61 19.98
C ASN A 250 2.97 -8.82 18.70
N ALA A 251 2.42 -9.23 17.56
CA ALA A 251 2.58 -8.51 16.30
C ALA A 251 1.69 -7.25 16.21
N PHE A 252 0.52 -7.26 16.87
CA PHE A 252 -0.31 -6.06 17.03
C PHE A 252 0.33 -5.06 17.99
N THR A 253 1.01 -5.49 19.05
CA THR A 253 1.57 -4.61 20.08
C THR A 253 3.03 -4.23 19.84
N ARG A 254 3.68 -4.72 18.79
CA ARG A 254 5.09 -4.40 18.48
C ARG A 254 5.39 -2.91 18.36
N PHE A 255 4.41 -2.10 17.97
CA PHE A 255 4.56 -0.64 17.94
C PHE A 255 4.86 -0.03 19.31
N LEU A 256 4.52 -0.72 20.40
CA LEU A 256 4.90 -0.32 21.76
C LEU A 256 6.38 -0.56 22.05
N GLU A 257 7.11 -1.31 21.23
CA GLU A 257 8.54 -1.60 21.42
C GLU A 257 9.41 -0.86 20.38
N ASP A 258 8.82 -0.38 19.29
CA ASP A 258 9.53 0.33 18.22
C ASP A 258 8.72 1.54 17.69
N GLY A 259 9.28 2.74 17.89
CA GLY A 259 8.68 4.01 17.48
C GLY A 259 8.54 4.22 15.97
N ARG A 260 9.23 3.43 15.15
CA ARG A 260 9.13 3.48 13.68
C ARG A 260 7.83 2.87 13.17
N ILE A 261 7.25 1.94 13.93
CA ILE A 261 6.04 1.22 13.56
C ILE A 261 4.83 2.15 13.67
N CYS A 262 4.05 2.24 12.61
CA CYS A 262 2.79 3.00 12.64
C CYS A 262 1.69 2.14 13.25
N LEU A 263 0.64 2.75 13.80
CA LEU A 263 -0.53 1.98 14.24
C LEU A 263 -1.33 1.38 13.05
N THR A 264 -1.21 1.99 11.86
CA THR A 264 -2.01 1.66 10.67
C THR A 264 -1.18 1.44 9.42
N ASN A 265 -1.67 0.58 8.51
CA ASN A 265 -1.07 0.31 7.22
C ASN A 265 -1.54 1.28 6.10
N ASN A 266 -2.00 2.46 6.49
CA ASN A 266 -2.69 3.37 5.57
C ASN A 266 -1.80 3.85 4.40
N ALA A 267 -0.46 3.80 4.53
CA ALA A 267 0.43 4.17 3.43
C ALA A 267 0.26 3.24 2.20
N ALA A 268 0.22 1.93 2.42
CA ALA A 268 -0.04 0.96 1.35
C ALA A 268 -1.47 1.08 0.79
N GLU A 269 -2.47 1.26 1.66
CA GLU A 269 -3.86 1.46 1.24
C GLU A 269 -4.03 2.71 0.36
N ARG A 270 -3.36 3.82 0.72
CA ARG A 270 -3.33 5.05 -0.10
C ARG A 270 -2.66 4.81 -1.45
N ALA A 271 -1.54 4.08 -1.49
CA ALA A 271 -0.84 3.74 -2.73
C ALA A 271 -1.74 2.93 -3.69
N LEU A 272 -2.55 2.00 -3.16
CA LEU A 272 -3.47 1.19 -3.96
C LEU A 272 -4.76 1.91 -4.38
N ARG A 273 -5.09 3.06 -3.77
CA ARG A 273 -6.36 3.76 -3.99
C ARG A 273 -6.58 4.14 -5.45
N GLY A 274 -5.53 4.58 -6.15
CA GLY A 274 -5.60 4.88 -7.59
C GLY A 274 -6.05 3.67 -8.39
N VAL A 275 -5.39 2.52 -8.19
CA VAL A 275 -5.76 1.26 -8.84
C VAL A 275 -7.22 0.87 -8.57
N ALA A 276 -7.68 1.01 -7.32
CA ALA A 276 -9.05 0.70 -6.94
C ALA A 276 -10.10 1.58 -7.63
N LEU A 277 -9.79 2.86 -7.85
CA LEU A 277 -10.63 3.76 -8.65
C LEU A 277 -10.56 3.38 -10.13
N GLY A 278 -9.36 3.14 -10.65
CA GLY A 278 -9.13 2.80 -12.05
C GLY A 278 -9.86 1.54 -12.51
N ARG A 279 -10.07 0.55 -11.64
CA ARG A 279 -10.86 -0.66 -11.97
C ARG A 279 -12.30 -0.38 -12.41
N LYS A 280 -12.82 0.82 -12.20
CA LYS A 280 -14.13 1.24 -12.73
C LYS A 280 -14.04 1.76 -14.17
N SER A 281 -12.84 2.05 -14.65
CA SER A 281 -12.57 2.66 -15.97
C SER A 281 -12.04 1.66 -17.01
N TRP A 282 -11.49 0.52 -16.59
CA TRP A 282 -10.97 -0.54 -17.46
C TRP A 282 -11.44 -1.94 -17.02
N LEU A 283 -11.52 -2.89 -17.95
CA LEU A 283 -12.14 -4.21 -17.74
C LEU A 283 -11.17 -5.28 -17.22
N PHE A 284 -9.95 -5.35 -17.76
CA PHE A 284 -8.93 -6.35 -17.41
C PHE A 284 -7.52 -5.96 -17.86
N ALA A 285 -6.52 -6.57 -17.24
CA ALA A 285 -5.19 -6.70 -17.83
C ALA A 285 -5.26 -7.78 -18.94
N GLY A 286 -4.85 -7.43 -20.16
CA GLY A 286 -4.96 -8.34 -21.32
C GLY A 286 -3.97 -9.51 -21.32
N SER A 287 -2.92 -9.45 -20.50
CA SER A 287 -1.91 -10.50 -20.34
C SER A 287 -1.12 -10.28 -19.04
N GLU A 288 -0.36 -11.28 -18.61
CA GLU A 288 0.56 -11.16 -17.47
C GLU A 288 1.57 -10.03 -17.70
N ARG A 289 2.19 -9.97 -18.88
CA ARG A 289 3.08 -8.87 -19.29
C ARG A 289 2.40 -7.49 -19.21
N GLY A 290 1.11 -7.42 -19.51
CA GLY A 290 0.32 -6.20 -19.34
C GLY A 290 0.12 -5.82 -17.87
N GLY A 291 -0.06 -6.80 -16.98
CA GLY A 291 -0.10 -6.63 -15.53
C GLY A 291 1.25 -6.16 -14.97
N ASP A 292 2.35 -6.77 -15.41
CA ASP A 292 3.71 -6.37 -14.99
C ASP A 292 4.03 -4.93 -15.40
N ARG A 293 3.69 -4.54 -16.64
CA ARG A 293 3.84 -3.14 -17.10
C ARG A 293 2.98 -2.17 -16.28
N ALA A 294 1.80 -2.61 -15.82
CA ALA A 294 0.98 -1.79 -14.94
C ALA A 294 1.63 -1.61 -13.57
N ALA A 295 2.12 -2.69 -12.95
CA ALA A 295 2.87 -2.61 -11.69
C ALA A 295 4.11 -1.71 -11.80
N PHE A 296 4.89 -1.88 -12.87
CA PHE A 296 6.04 -1.04 -13.17
C PHE A 296 5.66 0.45 -13.21
N MET A 297 4.65 0.81 -14.00
CA MET A 297 4.24 2.20 -14.14
C MET A 297 3.59 2.77 -12.87
N TYR A 298 2.84 1.97 -12.10
CA TYR A 298 2.33 2.39 -10.79
C TYR A 298 3.45 2.69 -9.81
N SER A 299 4.54 1.92 -9.81
CA SER A 299 5.71 2.21 -8.98
C SER A 299 6.28 3.60 -9.26
N LEU A 300 6.42 3.96 -10.53
CA LEU A 300 6.93 5.27 -10.94
C LEU A 300 5.94 6.41 -10.59
N ILE A 301 4.68 6.26 -11.01
CA ILE A 301 3.66 7.33 -10.87
C ILE A 301 3.31 7.57 -9.40
N VAL A 302 3.12 6.51 -8.61
CA VAL A 302 2.79 6.66 -7.19
C VAL A 302 3.98 7.25 -6.44
N THR A 303 5.22 6.82 -6.75
CA THR A 303 6.42 7.42 -6.13
C THR A 303 6.54 8.91 -6.45
N ALA A 304 6.32 9.34 -7.71
CA ALA A 304 6.30 10.76 -8.05
C ALA A 304 5.24 11.54 -7.22
N LYS A 305 4.00 11.03 -7.16
CA LYS A 305 2.93 11.64 -6.35
C LYS A 305 3.27 11.70 -4.86
N MET A 306 3.95 10.69 -4.32
CA MET A 306 4.34 10.66 -2.90
C MET A 306 5.38 11.73 -2.53
N ASN A 307 6.14 12.21 -3.52
CA ASN A 307 7.15 13.27 -3.42
C ASN A 307 6.63 14.62 -3.96
N ASP A 308 5.31 14.78 -4.08
CA ASP A 308 4.66 16.01 -4.56
C ASP A 308 5.14 16.47 -5.95
N ILE A 309 5.55 15.52 -6.79
CA ILE A 309 5.97 15.75 -8.17
C ILE A 309 4.81 15.41 -9.13
N ASP A 310 4.56 16.28 -10.13
CA ASP A 310 3.66 15.97 -11.24
C ASP A 310 4.22 14.78 -12.04
N PRO A 311 3.57 13.61 -12.02
CA PRO A 311 4.09 12.44 -12.73
C PRO A 311 4.10 12.64 -14.24
N GLN A 312 3.23 13.49 -14.81
CA GLN A 312 3.23 13.74 -16.23
C GLN A 312 4.48 14.50 -16.66
N GLY A 313 4.73 15.67 -16.06
CA GLY A 313 5.91 16.48 -16.35
C GLY A 313 7.21 15.73 -16.07
N TRP A 314 7.28 15.01 -14.96
CA TRP A 314 8.46 14.21 -14.62
C TRP A 314 8.73 13.09 -15.62
N LEU A 315 7.73 12.26 -15.96
CA LEU A 315 7.94 11.18 -16.93
C LEU A 315 8.33 11.71 -18.32
N ALA A 316 7.78 12.85 -18.74
CA ALA A 316 8.14 13.48 -20.00
C ALA A 316 9.62 13.94 -20.01
N ASP A 317 10.06 14.64 -18.96
CA ASP A 317 11.45 15.10 -18.83
C ASP A 317 12.43 13.92 -18.73
N VAL A 318 12.10 12.92 -17.91
CA VAL A 318 12.94 11.73 -17.75
C VAL A 318 13.10 10.97 -19.06
N LEU A 319 12.02 10.74 -19.80
CA LEU A 319 12.07 10.05 -21.09
C LEU A 319 12.88 10.85 -22.14
N ALA A 320 12.83 12.18 -22.09
CA ALA A 320 13.59 13.03 -22.98
C ALA A 320 15.09 13.02 -22.68
N ARG A 321 15.48 13.00 -21.39
CA ARG A 321 16.90 13.13 -20.97
C ARG A 321 17.65 11.79 -20.91
N LEU A 322 16.96 10.70 -20.58
CA LEU A 322 17.60 9.38 -20.38
C LEU A 322 18.53 8.93 -21.52
N PRO A 323 18.19 9.11 -22.82
CA PRO A 323 19.06 8.67 -23.92
C PRO A 323 20.45 9.33 -23.94
N GLU A 324 20.57 10.53 -23.38
CA GLU A 324 21.82 11.32 -23.38
C GLU A 324 22.60 11.20 -22.07
N MET A 325 22.08 10.46 -21.09
CA MET A 325 22.65 10.39 -19.74
C MET A 325 23.52 9.15 -19.54
N THR A 326 24.63 9.33 -18.83
CA THR A 326 25.42 8.23 -18.29
C THR A 326 24.72 7.59 -17.08
N ALA A 327 25.04 6.33 -16.79
CA ALA A 327 24.45 5.59 -15.67
C ALA A 327 24.60 6.31 -14.30
N SER A 328 25.73 7.00 -14.08
CA SER A 328 26.00 7.77 -12.85
C SER A 328 25.14 9.03 -12.71
N GLN A 329 24.57 9.54 -13.81
CA GLN A 329 23.70 10.71 -13.78
C GLN A 329 22.23 10.32 -13.56
N VAL A 330 21.81 9.09 -13.89
CA VAL A 330 20.41 8.64 -13.75
C VAL A 330 19.81 8.91 -12.35
N PRO A 331 20.53 8.77 -11.21
CA PRO A 331 19.98 9.09 -9.90
C PRO A 331 19.50 10.54 -9.72
N THR A 332 19.98 11.50 -10.52
CA THR A 332 19.50 12.90 -10.47
C THR A 332 18.09 13.05 -11.03
N LEU A 333 17.58 12.04 -11.74
CA LEU A 333 16.22 12.01 -12.27
C LEU A 333 15.20 11.34 -11.34
N LEU A 334 15.62 10.82 -10.18
CA LEU A 334 14.67 10.29 -9.19
C LEU A 334 13.72 11.39 -8.71
N PRO A 335 12.46 11.09 -8.39
CA PRO A 335 11.46 12.12 -8.06
C PRO A 335 11.91 13.11 -6.98
N TRP A 336 12.63 12.66 -5.95
CA TRP A 336 13.14 13.51 -4.86
C TRP A 336 14.44 14.28 -5.18
N ASN A 337 15.11 13.96 -6.29
CA ASN A 337 16.28 14.69 -6.78
C ASN A 337 15.96 15.53 -8.03
N TRP A 338 14.78 15.33 -8.61
CA TRP A 338 14.41 15.87 -9.90
C TRP A 338 14.27 17.39 -9.84
N LYS A 339 14.93 18.05 -10.78
CA LYS A 339 14.76 19.47 -11.06
C LYS A 339 14.27 19.59 -12.49
N PRO A 340 13.10 20.22 -12.73
CA PRO A 340 12.61 20.44 -14.07
C PRO A 340 13.64 21.27 -14.84
N LEU A 341 13.80 20.98 -16.14
CA LEU A 341 14.53 21.89 -17.01
C LEU A 341 13.81 23.25 -16.97
N GLU A 342 14.56 24.32 -16.71
CA GLU A 342 14.02 25.66 -16.90
C GLU A 342 13.58 25.76 -18.35
N VAL A 343 12.27 25.89 -18.56
CA VAL A 343 11.74 26.23 -19.87
C VAL A 343 12.29 27.62 -20.16
N ARG A 344 13.32 27.71 -21.01
CA ARG A 344 13.68 28.98 -21.64
C ARG A 344 12.39 29.49 -22.28
N GLN A 345 11.79 30.52 -21.69
CA GLN A 345 10.69 31.22 -22.32
C GLN A 345 11.24 31.71 -23.67
N ALA A 346 10.82 31.07 -24.74
CA ALA A 346 11.01 31.61 -26.08
C ALA A 346 10.23 32.92 -26.10
N ALA A 347 10.96 34.02 -26.21
CA ALA A 347 10.43 35.37 -26.34
C ALA A 347 9.67 35.56 -27.66
#